data_AF-A0A366M4X1-F1
#
_entry.id   AF-A0A366M4X1-F1
#
_cell.length_a   1.000
_cell.length_b   1.000
_cell.length_c   1.000
_cell.angle_alpha   90.00
_cell.angle_beta   90.00
_cell.angle_gamma   90.00
#
_symmetry.space_group_name_H-M   'P 1'
#
loop_
_entity.id
_entity.type
_entity.pdbx_description
1 polymer ?
#
loop_
_entity_poly.entity_id
_entity_poly.type
_entity_poly.pdbx_seq_one_letter_code
_entity_poly.pdbx_strand_id
1 'polypeptide(L)'
;MAAVARRYAEGGKVAAVLIAAAWHLGFDLTATLGNWSLYQPRTAVALAWAAYLVIAAAAGYVLLFYDRAARLWWVYGGAALVLDVVVMAATAPDHILGAADWGWGSIGWLGVLVLWWRRFLELIAFLAANALLMLGALAVSGALDPASLAKYLMVIAGSAALQLGYSAGAHALEGDARTAVALSEARAAVITRTRTAEAVHADRLERQAAVREIATELLTELARGAAPDDEDLRARCAIAASRLRRLISESEDVPDPLENDMLACALDAERRGVRITLHRVGEIPPLPADVRRALVEPPAEALARARPRTHARLVIAATAEEVAVSVLVEGQESLRIPDGAGAASRVEFIQDITEEGLLWVRTQWTGG
;
A
#
# COMPACT_ATOMS: atom_id res chain seq x y z
N MET A 1 -7.56 10.05 5.01
CA MET A 1 -8.38 8.92 5.50
C MET A 1 -7.68 8.21 6.67
N ALA A 2 -6.41 7.81 6.57
CA ALA A 2 -5.62 7.28 7.69
C ALA A 2 -5.62 8.15 8.97
N ALA A 3 -5.65 9.49 8.85
CA ALA A 3 -5.75 10.41 9.98
C ALA A 3 -7.07 10.28 10.78
N VAL A 4 -8.16 9.80 10.16
CA VAL A 4 -9.47 9.64 10.81
C VAL A 4 -9.46 8.40 11.70
N ALA A 5 -9.05 7.25 11.18
CA ALA A 5 -8.91 6.02 12.00
C ALA A 5 -7.93 6.21 13.15
N ARG A 6 -6.82 6.92 12.91
CA ARG A 6 -5.86 7.29 13.95
C ARG A 6 -6.50 8.18 15.04
N ARG A 7 -7.31 9.16 14.66
CA ARG A 7 -8.05 10.01 15.63
C ARG A 7 -9.06 9.23 16.47
N TYR A 8 -9.74 8.23 15.90
CA TYR A 8 -10.66 7.39 16.67
C TYR A 8 -9.90 6.50 17.67
N ALA A 9 -8.80 5.89 17.24
CA ALA A 9 -7.94 5.08 18.13
C ALA A 9 -7.31 5.93 19.25
N GLU A 10 -6.81 7.12 18.91
CA GLU A 10 -6.29 8.08 19.90
C GLU A 10 -7.40 8.58 20.83
N GLY A 11 -8.59 8.83 20.30
CA GLY A 11 -9.76 9.26 21.08
C GLY A 11 -10.19 8.24 22.14
N GLY A 12 -10.21 6.94 21.78
CA GLY A 12 -10.49 5.87 22.74
C GLY A 12 -9.46 5.83 23.87
N LYS A 13 -8.17 5.90 23.55
CA LYS A 13 -7.08 5.93 24.55
C LYS A 13 -7.18 7.15 25.48
N VAL A 14 -7.41 8.34 24.92
CA VAL A 14 -7.56 9.59 25.70
C VAL A 14 -8.78 9.51 26.61
N ALA A 15 -9.91 9.05 26.11
CA ALA A 15 -11.12 8.90 26.91
C ALA A 15 -10.91 7.91 28.08
N ALA A 16 -10.18 6.81 27.89
CA ALA A 16 -9.90 5.85 28.95
C ALA A 16 -9.12 6.49 30.10
N VAL A 17 -8.08 7.27 29.77
CA VAL A 17 -7.27 8.00 30.76
C VAL A 17 -8.10 9.07 31.47
N LEU A 18 -8.92 9.83 30.73
CA LEU A 18 -9.78 10.85 31.30
C LEU A 18 -10.84 10.26 32.23
N ILE A 19 -11.46 9.13 31.87
CA ILE A 19 -12.45 8.46 32.71
C ILE A 19 -11.78 7.96 33.98
N ALA A 20 -10.64 7.27 33.89
CA ALA A 20 -9.91 6.79 35.06
C ALA A 20 -9.49 7.93 36.00
N ALA A 21 -9.02 9.05 35.44
CA ALA A 21 -8.63 10.23 36.20
C ALA A 21 -9.84 10.92 36.85
N ALA A 22 -10.94 11.12 36.11
CA ALA A 22 -12.15 11.73 36.63
C ALA A 22 -12.80 10.86 37.72
N TRP A 23 -12.79 9.54 37.55
CA TRP A 23 -13.28 8.60 38.54
C TRP A 23 -12.44 8.65 39.82
N HIS A 24 -11.11 8.58 39.70
CA HIS A 24 -10.24 8.56 40.87
C HIS A 24 -10.20 9.90 41.62
N LEU A 25 -10.07 11.01 40.91
CA LEU A 25 -10.01 12.34 41.51
C LEU A 25 -11.38 12.85 41.96
N GLY A 26 -12.45 12.39 41.34
CA GLY A 26 -13.82 12.76 41.68
C GLY A 26 -14.41 11.82 42.72
N PHE A 27 -14.69 10.57 42.33
CA PHE A 27 -15.36 9.59 43.17
C PHE A 27 -14.44 9.08 44.29
N ASP A 28 -13.26 8.54 43.98
CA ASP A 28 -12.44 7.90 45.02
C ASP A 28 -11.91 8.90 46.05
N LEU A 29 -11.49 10.09 45.61
CA LEU A 29 -11.04 11.13 46.52
C LEU A 29 -12.17 11.56 47.47
N THR A 30 -13.38 11.80 46.95
CA THR A 30 -14.52 12.19 47.78
C THR A 30 -14.95 11.06 48.71
N ALA A 31 -14.95 9.83 48.22
CA ALA A 31 -15.23 8.64 49.02
C ALA A 31 -14.18 8.41 50.11
N THR A 32 -12.90 8.60 49.81
CA THR A 32 -11.80 8.48 50.77
C THR A 32 -11.90 9.55 51.86
N LEU A 33 -12.09 10.81 51.48
CA LEU A 33 -12.20 11.91 52.46
C LEU A 33 -13.49 11.82 53.29
N GLY A 34 -14.62 11.47 52.66
CA GLY A 34 -15.91 11.33 53.32
C GLY A 34 -15.96 10.18 54.32
N ASN A 35 -15.20 9.11 54.06
CA ASN A 35 -15.14 7.92 54.92
C ASN A 35 -13.84 7.82 55.72
N TRP A 36 -13.09 8.92 55.87
CA TRP A 36 -11.74 8.91 56.47
C TRP A 36 -11.67 8.30 57.87
N SER A 37 -12.74 8.44 58.66
CA SER A 37 -12.85 7.88 60.00
C SER A 37 -13.00 6.35 60.02
N LEU A 38 -13.47 5.75 58.93
CA LEU A 38 -13.74 4.32 58.80
C LEU A 38 -12.49 3.49 58.48
N TYR A 39 -11.37 4.13 58.12
CA TYR A 39 -10.15 3.43 57.72
C TYR A 39 -9.19 3.17 58.89
N GLN A 40 -8.67 1.95 58.98
CA GLN A 40 -7.67 1.53 59.96
C GLN A 40 -6.65 0.54 59.34
N PRO A 41 -5.36 0.93 59.16
CA PRO A 41 -4.78 2.24 59.40
C PRO A 41 -5.03 3.21 58.23
N ARG A 42 -5.35 4.47 58.53
CA ARG A 42 -5.61 5.52 57.51
C ARG A 42 -4.43 5.77 56.57
N THR A 43 -3.21 5.58 57.05
CA THR A 43 -1.99 5.72 56.25
C THR A 43 -1.91 4.70 55.12
N ALA A 44 -2.42 3.48 55.33
CA ALA A 44 -2.45 2.47 54.27
C ALA A 44 -3.34 2.91 53.11
N VAL A 45 -4.51 3.48 53.40
CA VAL A 45 -5.44 3.98 52.37
C VAL A 45 -4.86 5.19 51.63
N ALA A 46 -4.23 6.13 52.34
CA ALA A 46 -3.55 7.26 51.69
C ALA A 46 -2.41 6.81 50.77
N LEU A 47 -1.59 5.85 51.21
CA LEU A 47 -0.52 5.28 50.39
C LEU A 47 -1.10 4.50 49.20
N ALA A 48 -2.20 3.77 49.39
CA ALA A 48 -2.84 3.04 48.32
C ALA A 48 -3.44 3.98 47.27
N TRP A 49 -4.05 5.08 47.70
CA TRP A 49 -4.55 6.14 46.82
C TRP A 49 -3.42 6.78 46.01
N ALA A 50 -2.31 7.15 46.67
CA ALA A 50 -1.15 7.72 45.99
C ALA A 50 -0.49 6.72 45.02
N ALA A 51 -0.38 5.45 45.41
CA ALA A 51 0.15 4.39 44.57
C ALA A 51 -0.74 4.14 43.34
N TYR A 52 -2.06 4.14 43.51
CA TYR A 52 -3.00 4.07 42.40
C TYR A 52 -2.74 5.20 41.40
N LEU A 53 -2.63 6.46 41.87
CA LEU A 53 -2.39 7.61 41.02
C LEU A 53 -1.10 7.47 40.21
N VAL A 54 -0.02 6.99 40.84
CA VAL A 54 1.26 6.73 40.16
C VAL A 54 1.13 5.64 39.10
N ILE A 55 0.46 4.53 39.41
CA ILE A 55 0.24 3.43 38.46
C ILE A 55 -0.64 3.89 37.30
N ALA A 56 -1.73 4.62 37.57
CA ALA A 56 -2.63 5.16 36.57
C ALA A 56 -1.91 6.15 35.64
N ALA A 57 -1.08 7.04 36.20
CA ALA A 57 -0.29 7.98 35.41
C ALA A 57 0.75 7.27 34.54
N ALA A 58 1.44 6.26 35.07
CA ALA A 58 2.41 5.47 34.32
C ALA A 58 1.74 4.66 33.20
N ALA A 59 0.63 3.97 33.51
CA ALA A 59 -0.13 3.19 32.54
C ALA A 59 -0.75 4.08 31.47
N GLY A 60 -1.34 5.22 31.85
CA GLY A 60 -1.89 6.21 30.93
C GLY A 60 -0.83 6.84 30.04
N TYR A 61 0.35 7.16 30.58
CA TYR A 61 1.48 7.64 29.79
C TYR A 61 1.93 6.59 28.76
N VAL A 62 2.08 5.33 29.17
CA VAL A 62 2.42 4.25 28.24
C VAL A 62 1.34 4.10 27.16
N LEU A 63 0.07 4.12 27.54
CA LEU A 63 -1.05 3.99 26.63
C LEU A 63 -1.10 5.10 25.57
N LEU A 64 -0.89 6.35 25.98
CA LEU A 64 -1.00 7.52 25.09
C LEU A 64 0.19 7.66 24.15
N PHE A 65 1.40 7.35 24.62
CA PHE A 65 2.63 7.65 23.88
C PHE A 65 3.28 6.43 23.24
N TYR A 66 2.82 5.21 23.56
CA TYR A 66 3.34 3.98 22.97
C TYR A 66 2.23 3.10 22.42
N ASP A 67 2.40 2.60 21.19
CA ASP A 67 1.47 1.68 20.55
C ASP A 67 1.75 0.21 20.93
N ARG A 68 1.95 -0.04 22.22
CA ARG A 68 2.17 -1.40 22.76
C ARG A 68 1.77 -1.50 24.23
N ALA A 69 1.48 -2.72 24.67
CA ALA A 69 1.29 -3.02 26.09
C ALA A 69 2.53 -2.64 26.91
N ALA A 70 2.30 -2.21 28.16
CA ALA A 70 3.39 -1.99 29.09
C ALA A 70 4.22 -3.27 29.27
N ARG A 71 5.55 -3.16 29.19
CA ARG A 71 6.45 -4.32 29.37
C ARG A 71 6.21 -5.04 30.71
N LEU A 72 5.81 -4.29 31.72
CA LEU A 72 5.55 -4.75 33.08
C LEU A 72 4.04 -4.78 33.39
N TRP A 73 3.18 -5.04 32.40
CA TRP A 73 1.72 -5.07 32.57
C TRP A 73 1.26 -5.97 33.73
N TRP A 74 1.90 -7.13 33.91
CA TRP A 74 1.59 -8.07 34.99
C TRP A 74 2.00 -7.52 36.36
N VAL A 75 3.06 -6.71 36.44
CA VAL A 75 3.45 -6.00 37.67
C VAL A 75 2.40 -4.95 38.01
N TYR A 76 1.97 -4.15 37.03
CA TYR A 76 0.95 -3.13 37.26
C TYR A 76 -0.40 -3.74 37.62
N GLY A 77 -0.81 -4.82 36.94
CA GLY A 77 -2.03 -5.55 37.26
C GLY A 77 -1.96 -6.21 38.63
N GLY A 78 -0.87 -6.90 38.94
CA GLY A 78 -0.67 -7.49 40.27
C GLY A 78 -0.63 -6.44 41.38
N ALA A 79 0.07 -5.33 41.17
CA ALA A 79 0.10 -4.21 42.10
C ALA A 79 -1.30 -3.61 42.30
N ALA A 80 -2.09 -3.46 41.23
CA ALA A 80 -3.47 -2.98 41.34
C ALA A 80 -4.32 -3.91 42.21
N LEU A 81 -4.26 -5.23 42.01
CA LEU A 81 -4.99 -6.19 42.85
C LEU A 81 -4.52 -6.15 44.32
N VAL A 82 -3.21 -5.98 44.56
CA VAL A 82 -2.68 -5.82 45.92
C VAL A 82 -3.20 -4.53 46.57
N LEU A 83 -3.32 -3.44 45.81
CA LEU A 83 -3.92 -2.21 46.30
C LEU A 83 -5.39 -2.42 46.69
N ASP A 84 -6.15 -3.23 45.96
CA ASP A 84 -7.54 -3.56 46.33
C ASP A 84 -7.58 -4.19 47.72
N VAL A 85 -6.76 -5.21 47.91
CA VAL A 85 -6.68 -5.95 49.17
C VAL A 85 -6.28 -5.04 50.32
N VAL A 86 -5.36 -4.09 50.09
CA VAL A 86 -4.95 -3.11 51.10
C VAL A 86 -6.11 -2.18 51.48
N VAL A 87 -6.88 -1.69 50.50
CA VAL A 87 -8.04 -0.82 50.76
C VAL A 87 -9.15 -1.60 51.48
N MET A 88 -9.46 -2.81 51.03
CA MET A 88 -10.43 -3.70 51.69
C MET A 88 -10.04 -4.01 53.14
N ALA A 89 -8.77 -4.39 53.37
CA ALA A 89 -8.27 -4.72 54.70
C ALA A 89 -8.25 -3.51 55.64
N ALA A 90 -8.05 -2.31 55.10
CA ALA A 90 -8.09 -1.07 55.87
C ALA A 90 -9.52 -0.54 56.06
N THR A 91 -10.52 -1.07 55.36
CA THR A 91 -11.92 -0.64 55.44
C THR A 91 -12.66 -1.45 56.50
N ALA A 92 -13.50 -0.77 57.30
CA ALA A 92 -14.34 -1.45 58.28
C ALA A 92 -15.26 -2.51 57.60
N PRO A 93 -15.41 -3.72 58.18
CA PRO A 93 -16.12 -4.84 57.55
C PRO A 93 -17.52 -4.52 57.02
N ASP A 94 -18.29 -3.71 57.76
CA ASP A 94 -19.66 -3.32 57.40
C ASP A 94 -19.75 -2.39 56.19
N HIS A 95 -18.60 -1.87 55.73
CA HIS A 95 -18.52 -0.86 54.68
C HIS A 95 -17.81 -1.35 53.40
N ILE A 96 -17.44 -2.64 53.32
CA ILE A 96 -16.77 -3.24 52.15
C ILE A 96 -17.66 -3.16 50.88
N LEU A 97 -18.99 -3.19 51.02
CA LEU A 97 -19.91 -3.04 49.88
C LEU A 97 -20.30 -1.57 49.60
N GLY A 98 -19.75 -0.63 50.36
CA GLY A 98 -20.08 0.78 50.29
C GLY A 98 -19.02 1.59 49.54
N ALA A 99 -19.22 2.91 49.48
CA ALA A 99 -18.27 3.82 48.84
C ALA A 99 -16.90 3.85 49.52
N ALA A 100 -16.77 3.41 50.78
CA ALA A 100 -15.50 3.34 51.49
C ALA A 100 -14.52 2.37 50.81
N ASP A 101 -15.02 1.27 50.23
CA ASP A 101 -14.20 0.38 49.41
C ASP A 101 -14.17 0.86 47.94
N TRP A 102 -13.50 1.99 47.73
CA TRP A 102 -13.34 2.58 46.40
C TRP A 102 -12.42 1.73 45.49
N GLY A 103 -11.66 0.80 46.06
CA GLY A 103 -10.69 -0.04 45.34
C GLY A 103 -11.34 -0.80 44.18
N TRP A 104 -12.45 -1.50 44.44
CA TRP A 104 -13.14 -2.32 43.44
C TRP A 104 -13.43 -1.57 42.13
N GLY A 105 -14.09 -0.42 42.23
CA GLY A 105 -14.51 0.35 41.06
C GLY A 105 -13.34 0.90 40.24
N SER A 106 -12.26 1.27 40.91
CA SER A 106 -11.15 1.99 40.31
C SER A 106 -10.07 1.07 39.78
N ILE A 107 -9.84 -0.06 40.43
CA ILE A 107 -8.87 -1.05 39.99
C ILE A 107 -9.30 -1.67 38.65
N GLY A 108 -10.61 -1.79 38.41
CA GLY A 108 -11.11 -2.14 37.08
C GLY A 108 -10.70 -1.15 35.99
N TRP A 109 -10.67 0.16 36.27
CA TRP A 109 -10.15 1.17 35.33
C TRP A 109 -8.65 1.05 35.11
N LEU A 110 -7.85 0.71 36.13
CA LEU A 110 -6.45 0.34 35.92
C LEU A 110 -6.30 -0.88 35.01
N GLY A 111 -7.16 -1.88 35.17
CA GLY A 111 -7.25 -3.02 34.26
C GLY A 111 -7.45 -2.59 32.81
N VAL A 112 -8.39 -1.68 32.55
CA VAL A 112 -8.64 -1.12 31.21
C VAL A 112 -7.39 -0.44 30.64
N LEU A 113 -6.68 0.38 31.43
CA LEU A 113 -5.47 1.08 30.98
C LEU A 113 -4.31 0.13 30.69
N VAL A 114 -4.03 -0.79 31.62
CA VAL A 114 -2.87 -1.70 31.57
C VAL A 114 -3.05 -2.77 30.50
N LEU A 115 -4.28 -3.27 30.32
CA LEU A 115 -4.61 -4.37 29.43
C LEU A 115 -5.20 -3.91 28.09
N TRP A 116 -5.16 -2.62 27.78
CA TRP A 116 -5.73 -2.05 26.54
C TRP A 116 -5.29 -2.76 25.26
N TRP A 117 -4.01 -3.13 25.18
CA TRP A 117 -3.42 -3.82 24.02
C TRP A 117 -3.37 -5.34 24.17
N ARG A 118 -3.96 -5.90 25.23
CA ARG A 118 -3.97 -7.33 25.53
C ARG A 118 -5.26 -7.96 25.03
N ARG A 119 -5.38 -9.29 25.22
CA ARG A 119 -6.60 -10.00 24.83
C ARG A 119 -7.73 -9.54 25.74
N PHE A 120 -8.91 -9.28 25.18
CA PHE A 120 -10.11 -8.89 25.96
C PHE A 120 -10.42 -9.87 27.10
N LEU A 121 -10.12 -11.16 26.91
CA LEU A 121 -10.24 -12.19 27.94
C LEU A 121 -9.36 -11.95 29.17
N GLU A 122 -8.22 -11.27 29.02
CA GLU A 122 -7.35 -10.94 30.15
C GLU A 122 -7.94 -9.83 31.01
N LEU A 123 -8.67 -8.87 30.40
CA LEU A 123 -9.44 -7.89 31.17
C LEU A 123 -10.56 -8.60 31.95
N ILE A 124 -11.28 -9.52 31.31
CA ILE A 124 -12.31 -10.33 32.00
C ILE A 124 -11.68 -11.12 33.16
N ALA A 125 -10.55 -11.78 32.94
CA ALA A 125 -9.86 -12.54 33.97
C ALA A 125 -9.38 -11.65 35.12
N PHE A 126 -8.89 -10.45 34.82
CA PHE A 126 -8.48 -9.47 35.81
C PHE A 126 -9.67 -8.99 36.66
N LEU A 127 -10.79 -8.62 36.03
CA LEU A 127 -12.00 -8.21 36.75
C LEU A 127 -12.60 -9.37 37.57
N ALA A 128 -12.54 -10.59 37.05
CA ALA A 128 -12.95 -11.78 37.79
C ALA A 128 -12.05 -12.04 39.00
N ALA A 129 -10.73 -11.88 38.87
CA ALA A 129 -9.80 -11.97 39.99
C ALA A 129 -10.11 -10.91 41.05
N ASN A 130 -10.35 -9.66 40.64
CA ASN A 130 -10.74 -8.58 41.53
C ASN A 130 -12.06 -8.90 42.26
N ALA A 131 -13.03 -9.50 41.55
CA ALA A 131 -14.33 -9.85 42.13
C ALA A 131 -14.19 -10.97 43.16
N LEU A 132 -13.34 -11.95 42.87
CA LEU A 132 -13.03 -13.03 43.82
C LEU A 132 -12.32 -12.53 45.07
N LEU A 133 -11.47 -11.49 44.96
CA LEU A 133 -10.85 -10.85 46.14
C LEU A 133 -11.91 -10.19 47.02
N MET A 134 -12.84 -9.43 46.42
CA MET A 134 -13.97 -8.83 47.15
C MET A 134 -14.86 -9.89 47.80
N LEU A 135 -15.17 -10.98 47.08
CA LEU A 135 -15.93 -12.10 47.64
C LEU A 135 -15.21 -12.76 48.82
N GLY A 136 -13.88 -12.91 48.70
CA GLY A 136 -13.04 -13.40 49.78
C GLY A 136 -13.08 -12.49 51.00
N ALA A 137 -13.02 -11.16 50.80
CA ALA A 137 -13.15 -10.17 51.88
C ALA A 137 -14.52 -10.28 52.58
N LEU A 138 -15.62 -10.43 51.81
CA LEU A 138 -16.96 -10.68 52.34
C LEU A 138 -17.04 -11.98 53.16
N ALA A 139 -16.40 -13.04 52.68
CA ALA A 139 -16.37 -14.31 53.39
C ALA A 139 -15.61 -14.20 54.73
N VAL A 140 -14.47 -13.50 54.74
CA VAL A 140 -13.67 -13.25 55.94
C VAL A 140 -14.40 -12.35 56.94
N SER A 141 -15.17 -11.37 56.46
CA SER A 141 -15.99 -10.50 57.32
C SER A 141 -17.30 -11.14 57.80
N GLY A 142 -17.63 -12.35 57.33
CA GLY A 142 -18.89 -13.02 57.66
C GLY A 142 -20.12 -12.42 56.96
N ALA A 143 -19.93 -11.57 55.95
CA ALA A 143 -20.98 -10.86 55.23
C ALA A 143 -21.49 -11.64 53.99
N LEU A 144 -21.82 -12.93 54.19
CA LEU A 144 -22.36 -13.81 53.14
C LEU A 144 -23.88 -14.02 53.23
N ASP A 145 -24.59 -13.13 53.93
CA ASP A 145 -26.05 -13.16 53.95
C ASP A 145 -26.65 -12.80 52.57
N PRO A 146 -27.91 -13.20 52.28
CA PRO A 146 -28.51 -12.98 50.97
C PRO A 146 -28.55 -11.51 50.54
N ALA A 147 -28.68 -10.55 51.46
CA ALA A 147 -28.73 -9.14 51.12
C ALA A 147 -27.34 -8.61 50.73
N SER A 148 -26.29 -9.05 51.44
CA SER A 148 -24.90 -8.72 51.10
C SER A 148 -24.48 -9.32 49.76
N LEU A 149 -24.86 -10.58 49.48
CA LEU A 149 -24.61 -11.20 48.17
C LEU A 149 -25.35 -10.49 47.02
N ALA A 150 -26.60 -10.07 47.24
CA ALA A 150 -27.34 -9.31 46.24
C ALA A 150 -26.67 -7.94 45.95
N LYS A 151 -26.22 -7.23 46.99
CA LYS A 151 -25.46 -5.97 46.85
C LYS A 151 -24.14 -6.20 46.10
N TYR A 152 -23.38 -7.24 46.48
CA TYR A 152 -22.14 -7.64 45.82
C TYR A 152 -22.34 -7.88 44.31
N LEU A 153 -23.35 -8.68 43.95
CA LEU A 153 -23.69 -8.93 42.54
C LEU A 153 -24.06 -7.67 41.80
N MET A 154 -24.86 -6.78 42.42
CA MET A 154 -25.25 -5.50 41.81
C MET A 154 -24.03 -4.61 41.55
N VAL A 155 -23.13 -4.48 42.54
CA VAL A 155 -21.91 -3.67 42.44
C VAL A 155 -20.99 -4.19 41.34
N ILE A 156 -20.76 -5.50 41.29
CA ILE A 156 -19.89 -6.11 40.27
C ILE A 156 -20.52 -6.02 38.89
N ALA A 157 -21.78 -6.36 38.75
CA ALA A 157 -22.46 -6.30 37.45
C ALA A 157 -22.44 -4.89 36.88
N GLY A 158 -22.73 -3.86 37.70
CA GLY A 158 -22.75 -2.47 37.24
C GLY A 158 -21.38 -1.96 36.81
N SER A 159 -20.37 -2.15 37.66
CA SER A 159 -18.99 -1.69 37.38
C SER A 159 -18.32 -2.46 36.25
N ALA A 160 -18.42 -3.79 36.23
CA ALA A 160 -17.84 -4.61 35.17
C ALA A 160 -18.53 -4.34 33.82
N ALA A 161 -19.85 -4.12 33.80
CA ALA A 161 -20.56 -3.75 32.58
C ALA A 161 -20.05 -2.42 32.00
N LEU A 162 -19.80 -1.41 32.85
CA LEU A 162 -19.23 -0.13 32.40
C LEU A 162 -17.84 -0.31 31.81
N GLN A 163 -16.95 -1.02 32.50
CA GLN A 163 -15.55 -1.19 32.09
C GLN A 163 -15.42 -2.06 30.84
N LEU A 164 -16.13 -3.20 30.80
CA LEU A 164 -16.14 -4.11 29.65
C LEU A 164 -16.86 -3.49 28.46
N GLY A 165 -18.00 -2.82 28.69
CA GLY A 165 -18.77 -2.15 27.64
C GLY A 165 -17.97 -1.03 27.00
N TYR A 166 -17.27 -0.23 27.80
CA TYR A 166 -16.38 0.81 27.30
C TYR A 166 -15.23 0.24 26.47
N SER A 167 -14.50 -0.76 26.99
CA SER A 167 -13.38 -1.37 26.26
C SER A 167 -13.83 -2.04 24.96
N ALA A 168 -14.91 -2.83 25.01
CA ALA A 168 -15.48 -3.48 23.82
C ALA A 168 -15.94 -2.46 22.78
N GLY A 169 -16.64 -1.40 23.20
CA GLY A 169 -17.10 -0.35 22.31
C GLY A 169 -15.95 0.43 21.66
N ALA A 170 -14.92 0.79 22.43
CA ALA A 170 -13.74 1.48 21.90
C ALA A 170 -13.00 0.65 20.85
N HIS A 171 -12.78 -0.65 21.12
CA HIS A 171 -12.12 -1.55 20.18
C HIS A 171 -12.97 -1.87 18.94
N ALA A 172 -14.30 -1.98 19.09
CA ALA A 172 -15.21 -2.15 17.96
C ALA A 172 -15.17 -0.93 17.03
N LEU A 173 -15.28 0.28 17.60
CA LEU A 173 -15.19 1.53 16.83
C LEU A 173 -13.85 1.68 16.11
N GLU A 174 -12.75 1.29 16.76
CA GLU A 174 -11.43 1.29 16.12
C GLU A 174 -11.36 0.29 14.96
N GLY A 175 -11.90 -0.92 15.14
CA GLY A 175 -11.97 -1.94 14.08
C GLY A 175 -12.80 -1.48 12.89
N ASP A 176 -13.96 -0.89 13.14
CA ASP A 176 -14.85 -0.35 12.12
C ASP A 176 -14.20 0.81 11.38
N ALA A 177 -13.53 1.72 12.10
CA ALA A 177 -12.83 2.85 11.51
C ALA A 177 -11.68 2.40 10.59
N ARG A 178 -10.90 1.39 11.01
CA ARG A 178 -9.84 0.79 10.17
C ARG A 178 -10.41 0.14 8.91
N THR A 179 -11.49 -0.61 9.05
CA THR A 179 -12.18 -1.26 7.92
C THR A 179 -12.73 -0.21 6.95
N ALA A 180 -13.36 0.85 7.46
CA ALA A 180 -13.88 1.94 6.65
C ALA A 180 -12.77 2.67 5.86
N VAL A 181 -11.59 2.88 6.47
CA VAL A 181 -10.44 3.47 5.78
C VAL A 181 -9.93 2.55 4.66
N ALA A 182 -9.76 1.26 4.92
CA ALA A 182 -9.31 0.30 3.91
C ALA A 182 -10.28 0.23 2.72
N LEU A 183 -11.59 0.21 2.98
CA LEU A 183 -12.62 0.26 1.94
C LEU A 183 -12.61 1.58 1.16
N SER A 184 -12.38 2.71 1.84
CA SER A 184 -12.28 4.01 1.20
C SER A 184 -11.08 4.10 0.25
N GLU A 185 -9.93 3.57 0.66
CA GLU A 185 -8.71 3.53 -0.16
C GLU A 185 -8.88 2.61 -1.38
N ALA A 186 -9.45 1.43 -1.19
CA ALA A 186 -9.78 0.52 -2.29
C ALA A 186 -10.73 1.17 -3.31
N ARG A 187 -11.77 1.86 -2.82
CA ARG A 187 -12.72 2.60 -3.67
C ARG A 187 -12.05 3.74 -4.41
N ALA A 188 -11.17 4.50 -3.76
CA ALA A 188 -10.43 5.58 -4.39
C ALA A 188 -9.53 5.06 -5.52
N ALA A 189 -8.85 3.93 -5.32
CA ALA A 189 -8.02 3.30 -6.35
C ALA A 189 -8.84 2.87 -7.57
N VAL A 190 -10.03 2.29 -7.36
CA VAL A 190 -10.94 1.92 -8.46
C VAL A 190 -11.40 3.16 -9.23
N ILE A 191 -11.88 4.20 -8.53
CA ILE A 191 -12.33 5.44 -9.17
C ILE A 191 -11.21 6.09 -10.00
N THR A 192 -9.98 6.14 -9.46
CA THR A 192 -8.83 6.68 -10.19
C THR A 192 -8.56 5.87 -11.46
N ARG A 193 -8.53 4.53 -11.37
CA ARG A 193 -8.33 3.66 -12.55
C ARG A 193 -9.41 3.86 -13.61
N THR A 194 -10.67 3.90 -13.20
CA THR A 194 -11.80 4.13 -14.12
C THR A 194 -11.67 5.48 -14.82
N ARG A 195 -11.39 6.56 -14.07
CA ARG A 195 -11.20 7.90 -14.65
C ARG A 195 -10.02 7.97 -15.60
N THR A 196 -8.90 7.31 -15.27
CA THR A 196 -7.76 7.23 -16.18
C THR A 196 -8.11 6.47 -17.46
N ALA A 197 -8.81 5.34 -17.35
CA ALA A 197 -9.25 4.57 -18.52
C ALA A 197 -10.25 5.35 -19.39
N GLU A 198 -11.21 6.05 -18.79
CA GLU A 198 -12.15 6.92 -19.48
C GLU A 198 -11.43 8.08 -20.20
N ALA A 199 -10.47 8.72 -19.54
CA ALA A 199 -9.66 9.79 -20.15
C ALA A 199 -8.84 9.29 -21.34
N VAL A 200 -8.19 8.13 -21.21
CA VAL A 200 -7.44 7.50 -22.32
C VAL A 200 -8.38 7.11 -23.46
N HIS A 201 -9.57 6.58 -23.15
CA HIS A 201 -10.54 6.23 -24.18
C HIS A 201 -11.07 7.46 -24.92
N ALA A 202 -11.39 8.55 -24.20
CA ALA A 202 -11.84 9.81 -24.79
C ALA A 202 -10.78 10.41 -25.70
N ASP A 203 -9.52 10.44 -25.27
CA ASP A 203 -8.38 10.92 -26.07
C ASP A 203 -8.16 10.04 -27.32
N ARG A 204 -8.32 8.71 -27.21
CA ARG A 204 -8.31 7.82 -28.39
C ARG A 204 -9.42 8.16 -29.39
N LEU A 205 -10.65 8.41 -28.92
CA LEU A 205 -11.78 8.77 -29.78
C LEU A 205 -11.57 10.13 -30.46
N GLU A 206 -11.05 11.13 -29.75
CA GLU A 206 -10.74 12.46 -30.30
C GLU A 206 -9.69 12.36 -31.41
N ARG A 207 -8.61 11.61 -31.18
CA ARG A 207 -7.57 11.37 -32.18
C ARG A 207 -8.09 10.60 -33.40
N GLN A 208 -8.91 9.57 -33.19
CA GLN A 208 -9.54 8.82 -34.29
C GLN A 208 -10.45 9.72 -35.14
N ALA A 209 -11.19 10.64 -34.51
CA ALA A 209 -12.02 11.60 -35.23
C ALA A 209 -11.17 12.53 -36.10
N ALA A 210 -10.03 13.01 -35.61
CA ALA A 210 -9.11 13.86 -36.36
C ALA A 210 -8.49 13.13 -37.57
N VAL A 211 -8.08 11.86 -37.40
CA VAL A 211 -7.58 11.03 -38.52
C VAL A 211 -8.67 10.83 -39.58
N ARG A 212 -9.90 10.53 -39.16
CA ARG A 212 -11.03 10.34 -40.06
C ARG A 212 -11.36 11.61 -40.84
N GLU A 213 -11.30 12.77 -40.20
CA GLU A 213 -11.56 14.06 -40.86
C GLU A 213 -10.55 14.33 -41.98
N ILE A 214 -9.25 14.22 -41.69
CA ILE A 214 -8.16 14.42 -42.66
C ILE A 214 -8.28 13.43 -43.83
N ALA A 215 -8.52 12.14 -43.54
CA ALA A 215 -8.66 11.12 -44.58
C ALA A 215 -9.89 11.37 -45.47
N THR A 216 -11.01 11.79 -44.86
CA THR A 216 -12.26 12.06 -45.60
C THR A 216 -12.09 13.23 -46.56
N GLU A 217 -11.45 14.31 -46.13
CA GLU A 217 -11.19 15.50 -46.95
C GLU A 217 -10.36 15.13 -48.20
N LEU A 218 -9.22 14.46 -47.99
CA LEU A 218 -8.33 13.98 -49.06
C LEU A 218 -9.04 13.06 -50.06
N LEU A 219 -9.75 12.04 -49.56
CA LEU A 219 -10.42 11.06 -50.42
C LEU A 219 -11.55 11.69 -51.23
N THR A 220 -12.23 12.70 -50.66
CA THR A 220 -13.29 13.43 -51.36
C THR A 220 -12.71 14.32 -52.46
N GLU A 221 -11.57 14.98 -52.22
CA GLU A 221 -10.88 15.82 -53.21
C GLU A 221 -10.37 14.97 -54.40
N LEU A 222 -9.79 13.80 -54.11
CA LEU A 222 -9.37 12.83 -55.13
C LEU A 222 -10.57 12.27 -55.92
N ALA A 223 -11.70 11.96 -55.25
CA ALA A 223 -12.89 11.43 -55.90
C ALA A 223 -13.59 12.42 -56.85
N ARG A 224 -13.35 13.72 -56.71
CA ARG A 224 -13.92 14.77 -57.59
C ARG A 224 -13.19 14.93 -58.93
N GLY A 225 -12.21 14.07 -59.24
CA GLY A 225 -11.56 14.02 -60.54
C GLY A 225 -10.37 14.97 -60.68
N ALA A 226 -9.63 15.20 -59.58
CA ALA A 226 -8.43 16.01 -59.60
C ALA A 226 -7.36 15.41 -60.55
N ALA A 227 -6.75 16.25 -61.38
CA ALA A 227 -5.77 15.81 -62.37
C ALA A 227 -4.46 15.39 -61.67
N PRO A 228 -3.91 14.20 -61.95
CA PRO A 228 -2.74 13.65 -61.26
C PRO A 228 -1.44 14.45 -61.48
N ASP A 229 -1.42 15.32 -62.49
CA ASP A 229 -0.24 16.10 -62.88
C ASP A 229 -0.12 17.45 -62.17
N ASP A 230 -1.15 17.85 -61.39
CA ASP A 230 -1.15 19.10 -60.63
C ASP A 230 -0.11 19.06 -59.48
N GLU A 231 0.85 19.98 -59.54
CA GLU A 231 1.98 20.06 -58.62
C GLU A 231 1.55 20.55 -57.23
N ASP A 232 0.53 21.42 -57.15
CA ASP A 232 -0.04 21.90 -55.88
C ASP A 232 -0.87 20.79 -55.19
N LEU A 233 -1.52 19.93 -55.97
CA LEU A 233 -2.21 18.75 -55.45
C LEU A 233 -1.21 17.73 -54.89
N ARG A 234 -0.11 17.45 -55.60
CA ARG A 234 0.97 16.55 -55.12
C ARG A 234 1.59 17.04 -53.83
N ALA A 235 1.88 18.34 -53.71
CA ALA A 235 2.41 18.93 -52.49
C ALA A 235 1.46 18.79 -51.30
N ARG A 236 0.17 19.06 -51.49
CA ARG A 236 -0.86 18.91 -50.45
C ARG A 236 -1.06 17.45 -50.03
N CYS A 237 -1.10 16.52 -50.99
CA CYS A 237 -1.14 15.08 -50.71
C CYS A 237 0.08 14.60 -49.91
N ALA A 238 1.29 15.08 -50.23
CA ALA A 238 2.50 14.72 -49.49
C ALA A 238 2.48 15.24 -48.04
N ILE A 239 1.99 16.46 -47.81
CA ILE A 239 1.82 17.04 -46.47
C ILE A 239 0.77 16.26 -45.68
N ALA A 240 -0.37 15.96 -46.29
CA ALA A 240 -1.45 15.25 -45.63
C ALA A 240 -1.11 13.77 -45.35
N ALA A 241 -0.37 13.11 -46.25
CA ALA A 241 0.20 11.77 -46.02
C ALA A 241 1.22 11.77 -44.88
N SER A 242 2.06 12.82 -44.77
CA SER A 242 3.01 12.97 -43.65
C SER A 242 2.28 13.21 -42.32
N ARG A 243 1.20 13.99 -42.33
CA ARG A 243 0.34 14.21 -41.15
C ARG A 243 -0.40 12.94 -40.73
N LEU A 244 -0.94 12.18 -41.68
CA LEU A 244 -1.57 10.89 -41.42
C LEU A 244 -0.56 9.88 -40.87
N ARG A 245 0.64 9.76 -41.46
CA ARG A 245 1.70 8.90 -40.91
C ARG A 245 2.09 9.28 -39.49
N ARG A 246 2.20 10.59 -39.21
CA ARG A 246 2.49 11.06 -37.84
C ARG A 246 1.38 10.66 -36.88
N LEU A 247 0.12 10.96 -37.21
CA LEU A 247 -1.04 10.62 -36.39
C LEU A 247 -1.23 9.10 -36.21
N ILE A 248 -0.92 8.31 -37.24
CA ILE A 248 -0.98 6.85 -37.20
C ILE A 248 0.16 6.29 -36.35
N SER A 249 1.38 6.84 -36.45
CA SER A 249 2.50 6.45 -35.60
C SER A 249 2.30 6.83 -34.13
N GLU A 250 1.52 7.89 -33.87
CA GLU A 250 1.06 8.25 -32.52
C GLU A 250 -0.12 7.37 -32.05
N SER A 251 -0.73 6.56 -32.94
CA SER A 251 -1.92 5.74 -32.68
C SER A 251 -1.66 4.24 -32.52
N GLU A 252 -0.55 3.71 -33.05
CA GLU A 252 -0.14 2.34 -32.75
C GLU A 252 0.44 2.31 -31.33
N ASP A 253 -0.03 1.36 -30.50
CA ASP A 253 0.55 1.09 -29.18
C ASP A 253 2.07 1.09 -29.32
N VAL A 254 2.74 1.95 -28.54
CA VAL A 254 4.17 2.28 -28.63
C VAL A 254 4.96 1.06 -29.12
N PRO A 255 5.52 1.07 -30.35
CA PRO A 255 6.34 -0.02 -30.84
C PRO A 255 7.41 -0.33 -29.79
N ASP A 256 7.69 -1.61 -29.58
CA ASP A 256 8.74 -2.02 -28.65
C ASP A 256 10.01 -1.19 -28.92
N PRO A 257 10.72 -0.69 -27.90
CA PRO A 257 11.88 0.18 -28.11
C PRO A 257 12.90 -0.38 -29.12
N LEU A 258 13.09 -1.71 -29.21
CA LEU A 258 13.96 -2.34 -30.19
C LEU A 258 13.42 -2.22 -31.63
N GLU A 259 12.11 -2.41 -31.80
CA GLU A 259 11.43 -2.26 -33.09
C GLU A 259 11.49 -0.81 -33.56
N ASN A 260 11.27 0.14 -32.65
CA ASN A 260 11.37 1.57 -32.95
C ASN A 260 12.79 1.99 -33.39
N ASP A 261 13.82 1.50 -32.71
CA ASP A 261 15.22 1.80 -33.05
C ASP A 261 15.57 1.26 -34.46
N MET A 262 15.14 0.03 -34.79
CA MET A 262 15.38 -0.57 -36.12
C MET A 262 14.55 0.08 -37.24
N LEU A 263 13.31 0.49 -36.95
CA LEU A 263 12.48 1.26 -37.88
C LEU A 263 13.12 2.59 -38.25
N ALA A 264 13.72 3.29 -37.27
CA ALA A 264 14.44 4.53 -37.53
C ALA A 264 15.62 4.32 -38.51
N CYS A 265 16.40 3.25 -38.31
CA CYS A 265 17.48 2.86 -39.23
C CYS A 265 16.96 2.49 -40.62
N ALA A 266 15.84 1.77 -40.70
CA ALA A 266 15.23 1.39 -41.96
C ALA A 266 14.75 2.61 -42.75
N LEU A 267 14.03 3.53 -42.11
CA LEU A 267 13.58 4.78 -42.73
C LEU A 267 14.75 5.64 -43.22
N ASP A 268 15.88 5.62 -42.52
CA ASP A 268 17.09 6.31 -42.93
C ASP A 268 17.74 5.72 -44.19
N ALA A 269 17.76 4.39 -44.28
CA ALA A 269 18.22 3.68 -45.48
C ALA A 269 17.26 3.84 -46.67
N GLU A 270 15.95 3.86 -46.45
CA GLU A 270 14.96 4.13 -47.50
C GLU A 270 15.12 5.54 -48.08
N ARG A 271 15.40 6.55 -47.23
CA ARG A 271 15.73 7.92 -47.70
C ARG A 271 16.96 7.96 -48.62
N ARG A 272 17.90 7.02 -48.47
CA ARG A 272 19.07 6.87 -49.35
C ARG A 272 18.79 6.04 -50.61
N GLY A 273 17.57 5.52 -50.78
CA GLY A 273 17.13 4.76 -51.95
C GLY A 273 17.33 3.24 -51.85
N VAL A 274 17.46 2.68 -50.65
CA VAL A 274 17.45 1.23 -50.40
C VAL A 274 16.01 0.75 -50.23
N ARG A 275 15.60 -0.35 -50.87
CA ARG A 275 14.26 -0.94 -50.65
C ARG A 275 14.32 -1.91 -49.48
N ILE A 276 13.54 -1.68 -48.42
CA ILE A 276 13.57 -2.52 -47.23
C ILE A 276 12.30 -3.37 -47.12
N THR A 277 12.49 -4.64 -46.76
CA THR A 277 11.40 -5.51 -46.33
C THR A 277 11.62 -5.90 -44.87
N LEU A 278 10.74 -5.44 -43.98
CA LEU A 278 10.79 -5.72 -42.55
C LEU A 278 9.81 -6.85 -42.20
N HIS A 279 10.28 -7.84 -41.45
CA HIS A 279 9.45 -8.88 -40.85
C HIS A 279 9.67 -8.94 -39.35
N ARG A 280 8.58 -8.91 -38.58
CA ARG A 280 8.58 -9.20 -37.16
C ARG A 280 7.96 -10.56 -36.91
N VAL A 281 8.61 -11.39 -36.09
CA VAL A 281 8.10 -12.68 -35.64
C VAL A 281 8.19 -12.73 -34.13
N GLY A 282 7.05 -12.86 -33.45
CA GLY A 282 6.96 -13.02 -32.00
C GLY A 282 6.87 -11.73 -31.17
N GLU A 283 6.88 -11.89 -29.85
CA GLU A 283 6.78 -10.83 -28.85
C GLU A 283 8.14 -10.58 -28.21
N ILE A 284 8.57 -9.31 -28.17
CA ILE A 284 9.89 -8.92 -27.68
C ILE A 284 9.82 -8.82 -26.15
N PRO A 285 10.64 -9.59 -25.39
CA PRO A 285 10.71 -9.45 -23.94
C PRO A 285 11.32 -8.09 -23.57
N PRO A 286 11.09 -7.57 -22.35
CA PRO A 286 11.71 -6.32 -21.91
C PRO A 286 13.24 -6.46 -21.85
N LEU A 287 13.95 -5.77 -22.76
CA LEU A 287 15.41 -5.82 -22.87
C LEU A 287 16.10 -4.64 -22.16
N PRO A 288 17.20 -4.90 -21.42
CA PRO A 288 18.10 -3.85 -20.95
C PRO A 288 18.64 -2.97 -22.10
N ALA A 289 18.91 -1.70 -21.82
CA ALA A 289 19.28 -0.71 -22.84
C ALA A 289 20.64 -1.01 -23.53
N ASP A 290 21.57 -1.61 -22.80
CA ASP A 290 22.86 -2.09 -23.30
C ASP A 290 22.69 -3.29 -24.25
N VAL A 291 21.84 -4.25 -23.91
CA VAL A 291 21.49 -5.38 -24.79
C VAL A 291 20.80 -4.88 -26.07
N ARG A 292 19.84 -3.97 -25.94
CA ARG A 292 19.16 -3.36 -27.09
C ARG A 292 20.15 -2.67 -28.03
N ARG A 293 21.09 -1.88 -27.48
CA ARG A 293 22.12 -1.21 -28.28
C ARG A 293 22.99 -2.22 -29.03
N ALA A 294 23.45 -3.26 -28.36
CA ALA A 294 24.27 -4.31 -28.97
C ALA A 294 23.52 -5.10 -30.05
N LEU A 295 22.20 -5.28 -29.91
CA LEU A 295 21.36 -5.89 -30.95
C LEU A 295 21.19 -4.99 -32.18
N VAL A 296 21.07 -3.67 -32.00
CA VAL A 296 20.80 -2.72 -33.09
C VAL A 296 22.04 -2.32 -33.86
N GLU A 297 23.17 -2.12 -33.18
CA GLU A 297 24.34 -1.44 -33.72
C GLU A 297 24.94 -2.13 -34.98
N PRO A 298 25.17 -3.46 -34.98
CA PRO A 298 25.71 -4.12 -36.18
C PRO A 298 24.73 -4.20 -37.37
N PRO A 299 23.43 -4.55 -37.19
CA PRO A 299 22.42 -4.45 -38.25
C PRO A 299 22.24 -3.03 -38.80
N ALA A 300 22.29 -2.01 -37.92
CA ALA A 300 22.21 -0.62 -38.33
C ALA A 300 23.41 -0.21 -39.20
N GLU A 301 24.62 -0.68 -38.87
CA GLU A 301 25.80 -0.45 -39.70
C GLU A 301 25.70 -1.12 -41.08
N ALA A 302 25.15 -2.33 -41.15
CA ALA A 302 24.88 -3.02 -42.41
C ALA A 302 23.92 -2.21 -43.31
N LEU A 303 22.84 -1.68 -42.74
CA LEU A 303 21.88 -0.81 -43.44
C LEU A 303 22.48 0.57 -43.80
N ALA A 304 23.39 1.09 -42.97
CA ALA A 304 24.09 2.34 -43.23
C ALA A 304 24.99 2.26 -44.47
N ARG A 305 25.64 1.11 -44.69
CA ARG A 305 26.56 0.88 -45.82
C ARG A 305 25.90 0.34 -47.08
N ALA A 306 24.61 -0.02 -47.02
CA ALA A 306 23.86 -0.50 -48.17
C ALA A 306 23.88 0.52 -49.32
N ARG A 307 24.12 0.03 -50.55
CA ARG A 307 24.22 0.90 -51.73
C ARG A 307 22.82 1.38 -52.15
N PRO A 308 22.69 2.59 -52.72
CA PRO A 308 21.43 3.03 -53.31
C PRO A 308 20.94 2.04 -54.39
N ARG A 309 19.62 1.86 -54.47
CA ARG A 309 18.91 0.96 -55.41
C ARG A 309 19.05 -0.55 -55.16
N THR A 310 19.64 -0.97 -54.04
CA THR A 310 19.63 -2.39 -53.64
C THR A 310 18.39 -2.75 -52.82
N HIS A 311 18.18 -4.05 -52.61
CA HIS A 311 17.20 -4.58 -51.65
C HIS A 311 17.89 -4.99 -50.35
N ALA A 312 17.22 -4.75 -49.22
CA ALA A 312 17.64 -5.23 -47.92
C ALA A 312 16.47 -5.87 -47.17
N ARG A 313 16.72 -7.01 -46.51
CA ARG A 313 15.72 -7.70 -45.70
C ARG A 313 16.09 -7.60 -44.23
N LEU A 314 15.19 -7.03 -43.44
CA LEU A 314 15.30 -6.88 -41.99
C LEU A 314 14.32 -7.84 -41.32
N VAL A 315 14.81 -8.68 -40.43
CA VAL A 315 13.99 -9.62 -39.66
C VAL A 315 14.28 -9.44 -38.18
N ILE A 316 13.23 -9.23 -37.39
CA ILE A 316 13.27 -9.24 -35.93
C ILE A 316 12.51 -10.50 -35.49
N ALA A 317 13.22 -11.48 -34.96
CA ALA A 317 12.65 -12.70 -34.43
C ALA A 317 12.82 -12.70 -32.91
N ALA A 318 11.72 -12.84 -32.19
CA ALA A 318 11.70 -12.82 -30.73
C ALA A 318 10.88 -13.99 -30.17
N THR A 319 11.41 -14.59 -29.11
CA THR A 319 10.74 -15.55 -28.24
C THR A 319 10.97 -15.10 -26.79
N ALA A 320 10.37 -15.81 -25.83
CA ALA A 320 10.57 -15.50 -24.42
C ALA A 320 12.04 -15.61 -23.97
N GLU A 321 12.85 -16.42 -24.66
CA GLU A 321 14.24 -16.74 -24.28
C GLU A 321 15.28 -16.27 -25.30
N GLU A 322 14.87 -15.76 -26.47
CA GLU A 322 15.80 -15.38 -27.54
C GLU A 322 15.28 -14.18 -28.32
N VAL A 323 16.15 -13.22 -28.60
CA VAL A 323 15.87 -12.12 -29.53
C VAL A 323 16.98 -12.04 -30.57
N ALA A 324 16.63 -12.14 -31.84
CA ALA A 324 17.55 -12.06 -32.95
C ALA A 324 17.13 -10.96 -33.94
N VAL A 325 18.09 -10.10 -34.31
CA VAL A 325 17.93 -9.11 -35.37
C VAL A 325 18.83 -9.52 -36.53
N SER A 326 18.25 -9.73 -37.70
CA SER A 326 18.96 -10.16 -38.90
C SER A 326 18.74 -9.17 -40.03
N VAL A 327 19.83 -8.81 -40.71
CA VAL A 327 19.83 -7.95 -41.88
C VAL A 327 20.57 -8.64 -43.02
N LEU A 328 19.93 -8.71 -44.19
CA LEU A 328 20.51 -9.23 -45.42
C LEU A 328 20.64 -8.08 -46.42
N VAL A 329 21.84 -7.82 -46.93
CA VAL A 329 22.15 -6.70 -47.85
C VAL A 329 22.98 -7.18 -49.04
N GLU A 330 22.67 -6.67 -50.23
CA GLU A 330 23.41 -6.95 -51.47
C GLU A 330 24.71 -6.13 -51.61
N GLY A 331 25.81 -6.77 -52.01
CA GLY A 331 27.02 -6.11 -52.54
C GLY A 331 28.01 -5.52 -51.53
N GLN A 332 28.20 -6.16 -50.37
CA GLN A 332 29.16 -5.76 -49.33
C GLN A 332 30.17 -6.88 -49.05
N GLU A 333 31.47 -6.55 -49.00
CA GLU A 333 32.58 -7.54 -48.91
C GLU A 333 32.96 -7.96 -47.47
N SER A 334 32.48 -7.25 -46.44
CA SER A 334 32.51 -7.60 -45.00
C SER A 334 32.34 -6.34 -44.15
N LEU A 335 31.81 -6.47 -42.94
CA LEU A 335 31.84 -5.40 -41.94
C LEU A 335 33.07 -5.58 -41.04
N ARG A 336 33.81 -4.49 -40.79
CA ARG A 336 34.83 -4.45 -39.74
C ARG A 336 34.14 -4.12 -38.43
N ILE A 337 34.05 -5.10 -37.54
CA ILE A 337 33.53 -4.89 -36.19
C ILE A 337 34.54 -4.06 -35.38
N PRO A 338 34.12 -3.06 -34.59
CA PRO A 338 34.96 -2.51 -33.53
C PRO A 338 35.28 -3.60 -32.50
N ASP A 339 36.56 -3.85 -32.23
CA ASP A 339 37.01 -4.78 -31.18
C ASP A 339 36.32 -4.44 -29.85
N GLY A 340 35.41 -5.31 -29.37
CA GLY A 340 34.77 -5.18 -28.06
C GLY A 340 33.24 -5.30 -27.98
N ALA A 341 32.52 -5.41 -29.10
CA ALA A 341 31.04 -5.50 -29.09
C ALA A 341 30.45 -6.78 -28.42
N GLY A 342 31.28 -7.79 -28.14
CA GLY A 342 30.83 -9.11 -27.65
C GLY A 342 31.20 -9.47 -26.20
N ALA A 343 31.91 -8.63 -25.44
CA ALA A 343 32.39 -9.01 -24.10
C ALA A 343 31.50 -8.57 -22.93
N ALA A 344 30.64 -7.56 -23.13
CA ALA A 344 29.85 -6.94 -22.06
C ALA A 344 28.35 -7.29 -22.08
N SER A 345 27.80 -7.64 -23.24
CA SER A 345 26.39 -7.97 -23.43
C SER A 345 26.31 -9.39 -23.98
N ARG A 346 25.40 -10.24 -23.45
CA ARG A 346 25.15 -11.63 -23.89
C ARG A 346 24.56 -11.71 -25.32
N VAL A 347 25.16 -10.99 -26.26
CA VAL A 347 24.73 -10.80 -27.64
C VAL A 347 25.81 -11.38 -28.52
N GLU A 348 25.48 -12.46 -29.21
CA GLU A 348 26.32 -13.08 -30.21
C GLU A 348 26.14 -12.33 -31.54
N PHE A 349 27.25 -12.06 -32.22
CA PHE A 349 27.28 -11.47 -33.54
C PHE A 349 27.77 -12.50 -34.54
N ILE A 350 26.99 -12.71 -35.60
CA ILE A 350 27.29 -13.62 -36.69
C ILE A 350 27.23 -12.79 -37.98
N GLN A 351 28.30 -12.86 -38.77
CA GLN A 351 28.29 -12.38 -40.15
C GLN A 351 28.67 -13.52 -41.08
N ASP A 352 27.97 -13.62 -42.20
CA ASP A 352 28.27 -14.58 -43.25
C ASP A 352 28.02 -13.95 -44.62
N ILE A 353 28.68 -14.48 -45.65
CA ILE A 353 28.40 -14.17 -47.04
C ILE A 353 27.64 -15.36 -47.60
N THR A 354 26.39 -15.15 -48.00
CA THR A 354 25.57 -16.22 -48.57
C THR A 354 26.20 -16.76 -49.86
N GLU A 355 25.81 -17.97 -50.27
CA GLU A 355 26.24 -18.56 -51.55
C GLU A 355 25.93 -17.66 -52.76
N GLU A 356 24.96 -16.76 -52.62
CA GLU A 356 24.53 -15.78 -53.62
C GLU A 356 25.31 -14.44 -53.55
N GLY A 357 26.32 -14.33 -52.68
CA GLY A 357 27.13 -13.12 -52.51
C GLY A 357 26.46 -12.00 -51.73
N LEU A 358 25.44 -12.30 -50.91
CA LEU A 358 24.77 -11.33 -50.04
C LEU A 358 25.42 -11.32 -48.65
N LEU A 359 25.57 -10.14 -48.07
CA LEU A 359 26.03 -10.00 -46.69
C LEU A 359 24.86 -10.27 -45.74
N TRP A 360 24.97 -11.30 -44.93
CA TRP A 360 24.05 -11.61 -43.83
C TRP A 360 24.68 -11.22 -42.50
N VAL A 361 23.97 -10.39 -41.73
CA VAL A 361 24.38 -9.94 -40.41
C VAL A 361 23.29 -10.30 -39.42
N ARG A 362 23.64 -11.04 -38.38
CA ARG A 362 22.74 -11.42 -37.29
C ARG A 362 23.35 -11.05 -35.94
N THR A 363 22.56 -10.36 -35.12
CA THR A 363 22.81 -10.21 -33.69
C THR A 363 21.78 -10.99 -32.93
N GLN A 364 22.20 -11.74 -31.90
CA GLN A 364 21.33 -12.63 -31.16
C GLN A 364 21.60 -12.54 -29.67
N TRP A 365 20.55 -12.33 -28.89
CA TRP A 365 20.57 -12.37 -27.44
C TRP A 365 19.85 -13.61 -26.93
N THR A 366 20.41 -14.24 -25.89
CA THR A 366 19.78 -15.35 -25.16
C THR A 366 19.48 -14.95 -23.72
N GLY A 367 18.21 -15.04 -23.34
CA GLY A 367 17.71 -14.86 -21.98
C GLY A 367 18.12 -16.04 -21.10
N GLY A 368 18.79 -15.75 -19.99
CA GLY A 368 19.22 -16.73 -19.01
C GLY A 368 19.15 -16.15 -17.62
#